data_AF-A0A317MIG1-F1
#
_entry.id   AF-A0A317MIG1-F1
#
_cell.length_a   1.000
_cell.length_b   1.000
_cell.length_c   1.000
_cell.angle_alpha   90.00
_cell.angle_beta   90.00
_cell.angle_gamma   90.00
#
_symmetry.space_group_name_H-M   'P 1'
#
loop_
_entity.id
_entity.type
_entity.pdbx_description
1 polymer ?
#
loop_
_entity_poly.entity_id
_entity_poly.type
_entity_poly.pdbx_seq_one_letter_code
_entity_poly.pdbx_strand_id
1 'polypeptide(L)'
;MSTGLRKFCQQLRPMNKRVLYLLFFIFASTFTSTFGNRIDSKVAKAAFTEIGYQKDAEYYYTFYIVLSKEQTTSIAYIQVQSNATGQVLKLDSFKGDVTFWKANMFTIKDEASVSFYDGDKLVSKKLKGVIDGGMKM
;
A
#
# COMPACT_ATOMS: atom_id res chain seq x y z
N MET A 1 -7.39 -72.69 38.53
CA MET A 1 -8.52 -71.89 39.05
C MET A 1 -7.96 -70.50 39.38
N SER A 2 -8.27 -69.48 38.57
CA SER A 2 -9.34 -68.48 38.82
C SER A 2 -8.84 -67.43 39.84
N THR A 3 -8.76 -66.12 39.65
CA THR A 3 -9.06 -65.12 38.61
C THR A 3 -8.46 -63.80 39.15
N GLY A 4 -8.11 -62.81 38.32
CA GLY A 4 -8.20 -61.41 38.80
C GLY A 4 -7.23 -60.37 38.27
N LEU A 5 -7.06 -60.28 36.95
CA LEU A 5 -6.45 -59.12 36.28
C LEU A 5 -7.36 -57.87 36.44
N ARG A 6 -6.93 -56.82 37.16
CA ARG A 6 -7.53 -55.47 37.08
C ARG A 6 -6.44 -54.40 37.15
N LYS A 7 -6.06 -53.86 35.99
CA LYS A 7 -6.44 -52.51 35.51
C LYS A 7 -5.74 -51.37 36.27
N PHE A 8 -4.55 -51.00 35.78
CA PHE A 8 -3.92 -49.70 36.03
C PHE A 8 -3.49 -49.08 34.70
N CYS A 9 -4.43 -48.93 33.76
CA CYS A 9 -4.32 -47.94 32.70
C CYS A 9 -5.16 -46.75 33.12
N GLN A 10 -4.50 -45.67 33.57
CA GLN A 10 -5.13 -44.37 33.71
C GLN A 10 -5.69 -43.96 32.35
N GLN A 11 -7.00 -44.10 32.24
CA GLN A 11 -7.83 -43.63 31.15
C GLN A 11 -7.67 -42.11 31.05
N LEU A 12 -6.96 -41.65 30.02
CA LEU A 12 -7.19 -40.33 29.44
C LEU A 12 -8.69 -40.24 29.12
N ARG A 13 -9.38 -39.40 29.88
CA ARG A 13 -10.81 -39.15 29.75
C ARG A 13 -11.08 -38.67 28.31
N PRO A 14 -11.99 -39.29 27.53
CA PRO A 14 -12.26 -38.82 26.18
C PRO A 14 -12.91 -37.43 26.27
N MET A 15 -12.17 -36.42 25.82
CA MET A 15 -12.62 -35.04 25.82
C MET A 15 -13.77 -34.90 24.81
N ASN A 16 -14.84 -34.24 25.23
CA ASN A 16 -16.03 -34.04 24.41
C ASN A 16 -15.63 -33.19 23.18
N LYS A 17 -15.85 -33.70 21.95
CA LYS A 17 -15.31 -33.11 20.69
C LYS A 17 -15.68 -31.63 20.49
N ARG A 18 -16.78 -31.18 21.13
CA ARG A 18 -17.26 -29.80 21.11
C ARG A 18 -16.37 -28.83 21.91
N VAL A 19 -15.68 -29.30 22.95
CA VAL A 19 -14.78 -28.48 23.80
C VAL A 19 -13.43 -28.23 23.10
N LEU A 20 -12.97 -29.18 22.29
CA LEU A 20 -11.74 -29.01 21.50
C LEU A 20 -11.90 -27.93 20.42
N TYR A 21 -13.06 -27.87 19.75
CA TYR A 21 -13.36 -26.82 18.77
C TYR A 21 -13.46 -25.42 19.41
N LEU A 22 -13.97 -25.31 20.64
CA LEU A 22 -14.06 -24.03 21.34
C LEU A 22 -12.68 -23.45 21.71
N LEU A 23 -11.70 -24.30 22.03
CA LEU A 23 -10.33 -23.84 22.34
C LEU A 23 -9.55 -23.41 21.09
N PHE A 24 -9.84 -23.97 19.92
CA PHE A 24 -9.17 -23.59 18.66
C PHE A 24 -9.61 -22.20 18.15
N PHE A 25 -10.83 -21.77 18.47
CA PHE A 25 -11.36 -20.46 18.06
C PHE A 25 -10.83 -19.27 18.88
N ILE A 26 -10.29 -19.50 20.07
CA ILE A 26 -9.77 -18.42 20.93
C ILE A 26 -8.30 -18.11 20.60
N PHE A 27 -7.54 -19.08 20.07
CA PHE A 27 -6.13 -18.88 19.72
C PHE A 27 -5.91 -18.21 18.35
N ALA A 28 -6.92 -18.20 17.48
CA ALA A 28 -6.84 -17.61 16.14
C ALA A 28 -7.16 -16.10 16.09
N SER A 29 -7.59 -15.49 17.20
CA SER A 29 -8.11 -14.10 17.20
C SER A 29 -7.23 -13.07 17.90
N THR A 30 -6.04 -13.44 18.39
CA THR A 30 -5.17 -12.55 19.17
C THR A 30 -3.72 -12.53 18.68
N PHE A 31 -3.52 -12.43 17.36
CA PHE A 31 -2.21 -12.02 16.82
C PHE A 31 -2.34 -11.11 15.60
N THR A 32 -3.16 -10.07 15.73
CA THR A 32 -3.14 -8.91 14.85
C THR A 32 -2.98 -7.66 15.69
N SER A 33 -1.75 -7.34 16.09
CA SER A 33 -1.27 -5.96 16.29
C SER A 33 0.11 -5.93 16.94
N THR A 34 1.15 -6.05 16.12
CA THR A 34 2.39 -5.31 16.40
C THR A 34 2.62 -4.38 15.22
N PHE A 35 2.24 -3.13 15.46
CA PHE A 35 2.60 -1.94 14.70
C PHE A 35 4.10 -1.95 14.41
N GLY A 36 4.46 -2.29 13.17
CA GLY A 36 5.74 -1.89 12.62
C GLY A 36 5.69 -0.39 12.38
N ASN A 37 6.28 0.39 13.28
CA ASN A 37 6.63 1.79 13.06
C ASN A 37 7.54 1.87 11.82
N ARG A 38 6.93 2.08 10.66
CA ARG A 38 7.62 2.51 9.45
C ARG A 38 6.93 3.79 9.02
N ILE A 39 7.60 4.89 9.39
CA ILE A 39 7.45 6.27 8.95
C ILE A 39 6.17 6.46 8.14
N ASP A 40 5.15 6.86 8.90
CA ASP A 40 3.85 7.32 8.46
C ASP A 40 3.97 8.08 7.14
N SER A 41 3.22 7.68 6.12
CA SER A 41 2.99 8.46 4.90
C SER A 41 2.27 9.79 5.17
N LYS A 42 2.17 10.21 6.45
CA LYS A 42 1.94 11.58 6.89
C LYS A 42 3.12 12.48 6.53
N VAL A 43 3.32 12.71 5.24
CA VAL A 43 3.31 14.13 4.89
C VAL A 43 1.83 14.47 4.81
N ALA A 44 1.37 15.30 5.74
CA ALA A 44 -0.04 15.60 5.93
C ALA A 44 -0.73 15.83 4.57
N LYS A 45 -1.72 14.98 4.23
CA LYS A 45 -2.58 15.12 3.04
C LYS A 45 -3.16 16.54 2.87
N ALA A 46 -3.15 17.35 3.93
CA ALA A 46 -3.64 18.72 3.95
C ALA A 46 -2.76 19.76 3.21
N ALA A 47 -1.50 19.45 2.85
CA ALA A 47 -0.61 20.41 2.17
C ALA A 47 -0.40 20.13 0.68
N PHE A 48 -1.01 19.07 0.14
CA PHE A 48 -0.82 18.65 -1.24
C PHE A 48 -2.07 18.87 -2.07
N THR A 49 -1.90 19.52 -3.21
CA THR A 49 -2.94 19.68 -4.23
C THR A 49 -2.71 18.66 -5.33
N GLU A 50 -3.72 17.85 -5.61
CA GLU A 50 -3.70 16.97 -6.79
C GLU A 50 -3.73 17.82 -8.05
N ILE A 51 -2.82 17.56 -8.97
CA ILE A 51 -2.72 18.30 -10.24
C ILE A 51 -3.13 17.47 -11.45
N GLY A 52 -3.27 16.16 -11.27
CA GLY A 52 -3.71 15.26 -12.32
C GLY A 52 -3.09 13.88 -12.24
N TYR A 53 -3.19 13.15 -13.33
CA TYR A 53 -2.77 11.76 -13.43
C TYR A 53 -2.16 11.40 -14.78
N GLN A 54 -1.47 10.28 -14.81
CA GLN A 54 -1.17 9.52 -16.03
C GLN A 54 -1.55 8.06 -15.78
N LYS A 55 -1.75 7.28 -16.85
CA LYS A 55 -1.99 5.84 -16.73
C LYS A 55 -1.32 5.08 -17.85
N ASP A 56 -0.91 3.86 -17.55
CA ASP A 56 -0.54 2.86 -18.54
C ASP A 56 -1.48 1.63 -18.43
N ALA A 57 -1.10 0.51 -19.05
CA ALA A 57 -1.91 -0.70 -19.01
C ALA A 57 -2.05 -1.30 -17.60
N GLU A 58 -1.02 -1.15 -16.76
CA GLU A 58 -0.88 -1.86 -15.49
C GLU A 58 -1.11 -0.94 -14.28
N TYR A 59 -0.77 0.35 -14.41
CA TYR A 59 -0.71 1.28 -13.30
C TYR A 59 -1.34 2.64 -13.60
N TYR A 60 -1.81 3.26 -12.53
CA TYR A 60 -2.33 4.62 -12.47
C TYR A 60 -1.42 5.48 -11.60
N TYR A 61 -1.02 6.65 -12.10
CA TYR A 61 -0.05 7.53 -11.48
C TYR A 61 -0.73 8.86 -11.17
N THR A 62 -0.87 9.21 -9.89
CA THR A 62 -1.48 10.49 -9.46
C THR A 62 -0.41 11.43 -8.94
N PHE A 63 -0.47 12.68 -9.38
CA PHE A 63 0.54 13.70 -9.16
C PHE A 63 0.04 14.78 -8.21
N TYR A 64 0.90 15.17 -7.27
CA TYR A 64 0.57 16.16 -6.25
C TYR A 64 1.62 17.28 -6.18
N ILE A 65 1.23 18.47 -5.74
CA ILE A 65 2.14 19.61 -5.52
C ILE A 65 1.92 20.21 -4.15
N VAL A 66 2.97 20.76 -3.55
CA VAL A 66 2.80 21.66 -2.41
C VAL A 66 2.69 23.08 -2.95
N LEU A 67 1.55 23.72 -2.72
CA LEU A 67 1.35 25.13 -3.03
C LEU A 67 2.01 26.00 -1.95
N SER A 68 3.32 26.23 -2.06
CA SER A 68 3.99 27.27 -1.26
C SER A 68 4.22 28.52 -2.13
N LYS A 69 4.03 29.72 -1.55
CA LYS A 69 4.18 31.02 -2.24
C LYS A 69 5.59 31.28 -2.80
N GLU A 70 6.56 30.44 -2.45
CA GLU A 70 7.98 30.63 -2.78
C GLU A 70 8.53 29.59 -3.77
N GLN A 71 7.78 28.55 -4.13
CA GLN A 71 8.29 27.46 -4.98
C GLN A 71 7.61 27.44 -6.35
N THR A 72 8.38 27.82 -7.37
CA THR A 72 8.02 27.74 -8.80
C THR A 72 8.25 26.36 -9.41
N THR A 73 8.90 25.43 -8.70
CA THR A 73 9.13 24.05 -9.13
C THR A 73 8.21 23.09 -8.40
N SER A 74 7.21 22.57 -9.13
CA SER A 74 6.21 21.61 -8.69
C SER A 74 6.55 20.24 -9.27
N ILE A 75 6.95 19.22 -8.51
CA ILE A 75 6.02 18.28 -7.87
C ILE A 75 6.65 17.63 -6.65
N ALA A 76 5.83 17.55 -5.61
CA ALA A 76 6.08 16.87 -4.37
C ALA A 76 5.00 15.78 -4.21
N TYR A 77 5.47 14.53 -4.12
CA TYR A 77 4.71 13.28 -4.01
C TYR A 77 3.98 12.81 -5.28
N ILE A 78 4.19 11.52 -5.59
CA ILE A 78 3.45 10.75 -6.59
C ILE A 78 2.84 9.54 -5.89
N GLN A 79 1.60 9.21 -6.24
CA GLN A 79 0.94 8.00 -5.80
C GLN A 79 0.83 7.04 -6.98
N VAL A 80 1.18 5.77 -6.78
CA VAL A 80 1.02 4.72 -7.79
C VAL A 80 -0.06 3.74 -7.33
N GLN A 81 -0.96 3.35 -8.22
CA GLN A 81 -2.02 2.41 -7.96
C GLN A 81 -2.03 1.31 -9.03
N SER A 82 -2.22 0.06 -8.63
CA SER A 82 -2.43 -1.04 -9.58
C SER A 82 -3.82 -0.91 -10.23
N ASN A 83 -3.88 -0.96 -11.57
CA ASN A 83 -5.15 -0.96 -12.30
C ASN A 83 -5.95 -2.25 -12.07
N ALA A 84 -5.26 -3.37 -11.83
CA ALA A 84 -5.88 -4.68 -11.66
C ALA A 84 -6.55 -4.84 -10.30
N THR A 85 -5.90 -4.36 -9.23
CA THR A 85 -6.38 -4.55 -7.85
C THR A 85 -6.93 -3.28 -7.21
N GLY A 86 -6.66 -2.11 -7.79
CA GLY A 86 -6.95 -0.82 -7.18
C GLY A 86 -6.09 -0.52 -5.95
N GLN A 87 -5.08 -1.33 -5.64
CA GLN A 87 -4.23 -1.12 -4.48
C GLN A 87 -3.23 0.02 -4.71
N VAL A 88 -3.09 0.92 -3.73
CA VAL A 88 -2.01 1.91 -3.70
C VAL A 88 -0.70 1.21 -3.37
N LEU A 89 0.26 1.33 -4.27
CA LEU A 89 1.55 0.66 -4.20
C LEU A 89 2.56 1.50 -3.41
N LYS A 90 3.48 0.82 -2.74
CA LYS A 90 4.52 1.47 -1.94
C LYS A 90 5.55 2.09 -2.88
N LEU A 91 5.61 3.42 -2.90
CA LEU A 91 6.62 4.17 -3.63
C LEU A 91 8.02 3.91 -3.04
N ASP A 92 9.00 3.68 -3.91
CA ASP A 92 10.42 3.65 -3.58
C ASP A 92 11.06 5.01 -3.89
N SER A 93 10.93 5.47 -5.13
CA SER A 93 11.50 6.75 -5.55
C SER A 93 10.77 7.37 -6.74
N PHE A 94 10.85 8.68 -6.83
CA PHE A 94 10.42 9.47 -8.00
C PHE A 94 11.49 10.50 -8.31
N LYS A 95 11.90 10.58 -9.57
CA LYS A 95 12.90 11.53 -10.07
C LYS A 95 12.43 12.08 -11.40
N GLY A 96 12.22 13.38 -11.47
CA GLY A 96 11.84 14.06 -12.70
C GLY A 96 11.35 15.47 -12.39
N ASP A 97 11.42 16.31 -13.40
CA ASP A 97 10.93 17.68 -13.31
C ASP A 97 9.52 17.74 -13.86
N VAL A 98 8.59 18.27 -13.07
CA VAL A 98 7.27 18.62 -13.56
C VAL A 98 7.14 20.13 -13.61
N THR A 99 6.53 20.60 -14.69
CA THR A 99 6.41 22.02 -14.97
C THR A 99 4.97 22.36 -15.34
N PHE A 100 4.60 23.59 -15.05
CA PHE A 100 3.33 24.13 -15.52
C PHE A 100 3.29 24.13 -17.05
N TRP A 101 2.16 23.74 -17.60
CA TRP A 101 1.85 23.71 -19.01
C TRP A 101 0.63 24.58 -19.32
N LYS A 102 0.27 24.69 -20.59
CA LYS A 102 -0.87 25.51 -21.05
C LYS A 102 -2.18 25.05 -20.38
N ALA A 103 -3.12 25.99 -20.21
CA ALA A 103 -4.48 25.74 -19.72
C ALA A 103 -4.57 25.07 -18.33
N ASN A 104 -3.73 25.50 -17.38
CA ASN A 104 -3.66 24.96 -16.01
C ASN A 104 -3.30 23.47 -15.91
N MET A 105 -2.74 22.92 -16.98
CA MET A 105 -2.21 21.55 -17.01
C MET A 105 -0.74 21.54 -16.58
N PHE A 106 -0.21 20.35 -16.36
CA PHE A 106 1.20 20.13 -16.03
C PHE A 106 1.80 19.13 -17.01
N THR A 107 3.12 19.17 -17.17
CA THR A 107 3.85 18.22 -18.03
C THR A 107 5.13 17.78 -17.36
N ILE A 108 5.55 16.55 -17.64
CA ILE A 108 6.89 16.08 -17.32
C ILE A 108 7.87 16.67 -18.33
N LYS A 109 8.91 17.36 -17.83
CA LYS A 109 10.01 17.86 -18.65
C LYS A 109 10.95 16.69 -18.97
N ASP A 110 11.15 16.44 -20.25
CA ASP A 110 11.98 15.37 -20.82
C ASP A 110 11.55 13.94 -20.44
N GLU A 111 11.82 13.49 -19.20
CA GLU A 111 11.51 12.17 -18.68
C GLU A 111 11.51 12.17 -17.14
N ALA A 112 10.55 11.47 -16.54
CA ALA A 112 10.57 11.14 -15.13
C ALA A 112 10.70 9.63 -14.93
N SER A 113 11.44 9.22 -13.90
CA SER A 113 11.55 7.84 -13.44
C SER A 113 10.79 7.67 -12.13
N VAL A 114 9.93 6.66 -12.08
CA VAL A 114 9.21 6.25 -10.87
C VAL A 114 9.53 4.79 -10.55
N SER A 115 9.84 4.50 -9.29
CA SER A 115 10.09 3.15 -8.79
C SER A 115 9.17 2.86 -7.61
N PHE A 116 8.56 1.68 -7.60
CA PHE A 116 7.59 1.27 -6.59
C PHE A 116 7.55 -0.25 -6.45
N TYR A 117 7.02 -0.73 -5.33
CA TYR A 117 6.88 -2.16 -5.06
C TYR A 117 5.49 -2.66 -5.44
N ASP A 118 5.46 -3.71 -6.26
CA ASP A 118 4.27 -4.50 -6.58
C ASP A 118 4.46 -5.92 -6.00
N GLY A 119 3.87 -6.15 -4.83
CA GLY A 119 4.28 -7.25 -3.95
C GLY A 119 5.74 -7.10 -3.51
N ASP A 120 6.55 -8.14 -3.71
CA ASP A 120 7.97 -8.14 -3.39
C ASP A 120 8.86 -7.66 -4.57
N LYS A 121 8.25 -7.33 -5.71
CA LYS A 121 8.98 -6.93 -6.91
C LYS A 121 9.13 -5.40 -6.97
N LEU A 122 10.37 -4.92 -7.09
CA LEU A 122 10.64 -3.53 -7.44
C LEU A 122 10.39 -3.33 -8.94
N VAL A 123 9.44 -2.45 -9.26
CA VAL A 123 9.07 -2.05 -10.62
C VAL A 123 9.59 -0.64 -10.85
N SER A 124 10.08 -0.35 -12.06
CA SER A 124 10.51 0.99 -12.47
C SER A 124 9.89 1.37 -13.81
N LYS A 125 9.35 2.58 -13.90
CA LYS A 125 8.62 3.10 -15.06
C LYS A 125 9.15 4.46 -15.43
N LYS A 126 9.15 4.74 -16.74
CA LYS A 126 9.50 6.04 -17.30
C LYS A 126 8.22 6.73 -17.74
N LEU A 127 7.99 7.94 -17.25
CA LEU A 127 6.82 8.76 -17.51
C LEU A 127 7.23 10.00 -18.32
N LYS A 128 6.38 10.42 -19.25
CA LYS A 128 6.64 11.54 -20.18
C LYS A 128 5.36 12.28 -20.53
N GLY A 129 5.53 13.53 -20.96
CA GLY A 129 4.47 14.31 -21.56
C GLY A 129 3.47 14.88 -20.56
N VAL A 130 2.29 15.20 -21.06
CA VAL A 130 1.25 15.94 -20.34
C VAL A 130 0.62 15.06 -19.26
N ILE A 131 0.38 15.67 -18.10
CA ILE A 131 -0.37 15.08 -17.00
C ILE A 131 -1.84 15.44 -17.23
N ASP A 132 -2.69 14.44 -17.37
CA ASP A 132 -4.12 14.61 -17.60
C ASP A 132 -4.79 15.19 -16.36
N GLY A 133 -5.72 16.12 -16.57
CA GLY A 133 -6.36 16.87 -15.50
C GLY A 133 -5.93 18.33 -15.54
N GLY A 134 -5.45 18.83 -14.41
CA GLY A 134 -5.12 20.23 -14.22
C GLY A 134 -5.78 20.79 -12.96
N MET A 135 -5.25 21.91 -12.49
CA MET A 135 -5.85 22.61 -11.37
C MET A 135 -7.07 23.41 -11.88
N LYS A 136 -8.23 23.18 -11.26
CA LYS A 136 -9.32 24.17 -11.32
C LYS A 136 -8.88 25.36 -10.47
N MET A 137 -8.30 26.37 -11.11
CA MET A 137 -8.16 27.69 -10.52
C MET A 137 -9.53 28.37 -10.43
#